data_AF-A0A845UL99-F1
#
_entry.id   AF-A0A845UL99-F1
#
_cell.length_a   1.000
_cell.length_b   1.000
_cell.length_c   1.000
_cell.angle_alpha   90.00
_cell.angle_beta   90.00
_cell.angle_gamma   90.00
#
_symmetry.space_group_name_H-M   'P 1'
#
loop_
_entity.id
_entity.type
_entity.pdbx_description
1 polymer ?
#
loop_
_entity_poly.entity_id
_entity_poly.type
_entity_poly.pdbx_seq_one_letter_code
_entity_poly.pdbx_strand_id
1 'polypeptide(L)'
;MEKSLFDKYGGFSVVSKIVLDLYDRLLDDDDVGPFFDEIDMARIVDHQTKFVSSLMGGPASYTDDQIRKMHAHLEIHQRHFDKLQSLLRATLADHGVAPEDQAAILAAFEARRDLVTE
;
A
#
# COMPACT_ATOMS: atom_id res chain seq x y z
N MET A 1 12.80 5.29 -22.64
CA MET A 1 12.34 4.75 -21.34
C MET A 1 10.93 5.24 -21.15
N GLU A 2 9.96 4.33 -21.07
CA GLU A 2 8.66 4.70 -20.53
C GLU A 2 8.88 5.19 -19.10
N LYS A 3 8.28 6.32 -18.75
CA LYS A 3 8.30 6.81 -17.37
C LYS A 3 7.45 5.86 -16.53
N SER A 4 8.00 5.42 -15.39
CA SER A 4 7.26 4.61 -14.42
C SER A 4 6.02 5.38 -13.92
N LEU A 5 5.03 4.69 -13.34
CA LEU A 5 3.92 5.37 -12.67
C LEU A 5 4.43 6.25 -11.53
N PHE A 6 5.48 5.80 -10.85
CA PHE A 6 6.18 6.58 -9.84
C PHE A 6 6.66 7.93 -10.40
N ASP A 7 7.37 7.92 -11.54
CA ASP A 7 7.84 9.17 -12.19
C ASP A 7 6.68 10.00 -12.75
N LYS A 8 5.64 9.34 -13.28
CA LYS A 8 4.43 9.99 -13.83
C LYS A 8 3.73 10.85 -12.79
N TYR A 9 3.65 10.36 -11.55
CA TYR A 9 2.93 11.03 -10.46
C TYR A 9 3.80 11.91 -9.56
N GLY A 10 5.08 12.11 -9.87
CA GLY A 10 5.94 13.02 -9.10
C GLY A 10 6.74 12.35 -7.98
N GLY A 11 6.89 11.02 -8.04
CA GLY A 11 7.78 10.24 -7.21
C GLY A 11 7.44 10.28 -5.72
N PHE A 12 8.46 10.18 -4.87
CA PHE A 12 8.30 10.03 -3.42
C PHE A 12 7.45 11.12 -2.76
N SER A 13 7.48 12.36 -3.28
CA SER A 13 6.73 13.47 -2.70
C SER A 13 5.22 13.29 -2.81
N VAL A 14 4.74 12.64 -3.86
CA VAL A 14 3.31 12.33 -4.03
C VAL A 14 2.96 11.00 -3.40
N VAL A 15 3.82 9.98 -3.55
CA VAL A 15 3.58 8.68 -2.92
C VAL A 15 3.48 8.79 -1.40
N SER A 16 4.33 9.60 -0.75
CA SER A 16 4.26 9.77 0.71
C SER A 16 2.93 10.40 1.16
N LYS A 17 2.36 11.33 0.38
CA LYS A 17 1.05 11.93 0.67
C LYS A 17 -0.09 10.93 0.52
N ILE A 18 -0.04 10.11 -0.52
CA ILE A 18 -0.99 9.00 -0.73
C ILE A 18 -0.91 8.04 0.45
N VAL A 19 0.30 7.66 0.89
CA VAL A 19 0.48 6.73 2.01
C VAL A 19 0.01 7.34 3.33
N LEU A 20 0.29 8.62 3.61
CA LEU A 20 -0.22 9.28 4.80
C LEU A 20 -1.76 9.24 4.86
N ASP A 21 -2.44 9.65 3.79
CA ASP A 21 -3.91 9.63 3.71
C ASP A 21 -4.47 8.20 3.77
N LEU A 22 -3.80 7.22 3.17
CA LEU A 22 -4.18 5.82 3.31
C LEU A 22 -4.15 5.39 4.78
N TYR A 23 -3.08 5.73 5.51
CA TYR A 23 -2.94 5.35 6.90
C TYR A 23 -3.93 6.05 7.83
N ASP A 24 -4.23 7.33 7.59
CA ASP A 24 -5.30 8.03 8.31
C ASP A 24 -6.64 7.27 8.18
N ARG A 25 -6.97 6.78 6.96
CA ARG A 25 -8.19 5.99 6.73
C ARG A 25 -8.14 4.58 7.31
N LEU A 26 -6.96 3.95 7.34
CA LEU A 26 -6.80 2.61 7.91
C LEU A 26 -6.97 2.65 9.43
N LEU A 27 -6.45 3.68 10.09
CA LEU A 27 -6.58 3.85 11.54
C LEU A 27 -8.01 4.13 11.99
N ASP A 28 -8.80 4.78 11.14
CA ASP A 28 -10.23 5.06 11.41
C ASP A 28 -11.15 3.85 11.11
N ASP A 29 -10.61 2.72 10.62
CA ASP A 29 -11.41 1.55 10.25
C ASP A 29 -11.41 0.48 11.34
N ASP A 30 -12.60 0.08 11.80
CA ASP A 30 -12.76 -0.89 12.89
C ASP A 30 -12.21 -2.30 12.58
N ASP A 31 -12.10 -2.69 11.29
CA ASP A 31 -11.64 -4.02 10.89
C ASP A 31 -10.12 -4.09 10.68
N VAL A 32 -9.50 -3.01 10.20
CA VAL A 32 -8.06 -2.99 9.88
C VAL A 32 -7.21 -2.10 10.79
N GLY A 33 -7.80 -1.09 11.42
CA GLY A 33 -7.14 -0.20 12.38
C GLY A 33 -6.41 -0.94 13.50
N PRO A 34 -7.01 -1.97 14.14
CA PRO A 34 -6.38 -2.70 15.23
C PRO A 34 -5.03 -3.36 14.90
N PHE A 35 -4.72 -3.63 13.62
CA PHE A 35 -3.39 -4.16 13.24
C PHE A 35 -2.26 -3.13 13.41
N PHE A 36 -2.60 -1.84 13.60
CA PHE A 36 -1.65 -0.74 13.64
C PHE A 36 -1.53 -0.06 15.02
N ASP A 37 -2.31 -0.47 16.03
CA ASP A 37 -2.40 0.19 17.35
C ASP A 37 -1.05 0.35 18.07
N GLU A 38 -0.14 -0.61 17.92
CA GLU A 38 1.18 -0.60 18.58
C GLU A 38 2.34 -0.24 17.63
N ILE A 39 2.03 0.21 16.41
CA ILE A 39 3.03 0.48 15.38
C ILE A 39 3.45 1.95 15.41
N ASP A 40 4.77 2.18 15.34
CA ASP A 40 5.31 3.53 15.12
C ASP A 40 4.85 4.07 13.75
N MET A 41 4.02 5.11 13.79
CA MET A 41 3.43 5.70 12.60
C MET A 41 4.46 6.28 11.62
N ALA A 42 5.53 6.88 12.11
CA ALA A 42 6.58 7.38 11.23
C ALA A 42 7.29 6.23 10.52
N ARG A 43 7.54 5.13 11.23
CA ARG A 43 8.16 3.93 10.68
C ARG A 43 7.28 3.28 9.63
N ILE A 44 5.98 3.11 9.90
CA ILE A 44 5.09 2.44 8.95
C ILE A 44 4.90 3.27 7.67
N VAL A 45 4.76 4.59 7.79
CA VAL A 45 4.63 5.49 6.64
C VAL A 45 5.89 5.44 5.75
N ASP A 46 7.10 5.41 6.32
CA ASP A 46 8.34 5.25 5.54
C ASP A 46 8.38 3.90 4.80
N HIS A 47 8.10 2.80 5.51
CA HIS A 47 8.09 1.47 4.91
C HIS A 47 7.08 1.36 3.77
N GLN A 48 5.89 1.92 3.96
CA GLN A 48 4.79 1.80 3.02
C GLN A 48 4.93 2.76 1.85
N THR A 49 5.54 3.93 2.06
CA THR A 49 5.96 4.82 0.97
C THR A 49 6.91 4.08 0.02
N LYS A 50 7.87 3.33 0.57
CA LYS A 50 8.77 2.49 -0.25
C LYS A 50 8.03 1.36 -0.94
N PHE A 51 7.11 0.68 -0.24
CA PHE A 51 6.34 -0.42 -0.81
C PHE A 51 5.43 0.04 -1.96
N VAL A 52 4.59 1.06 -1.74
CA VAL A 52 3.74 1.64 -2.79
C VAL A 52 4.56 2.19 -3.95
N SER A 53 5.72 2.82 -3.67
CA SER A 53 6.65 3.25 -4.73
C SER A 53 7.10 2.07 -5.60
N SER A 54 7.36 0.90 -5.01
CA SER A 54 7.76 -0.29 -5.76
C SER A 54 6.63 -0.83 -6.66
N LEU A 55 5.37 -0.79 -6.18
CA LEU A 55 4.20 -1.16 -7.00
C LEU A 55 4.03 -0.24 -8.22
N MET A 56 4.45 1.02 -8.08
CA MET A 56 4.40 2.02 -9.15
C MET A 56 5.62 1.98 -10.08
N GLY A 57 6.52 1.00 -9.92
CA GLY A 57 7.75 0.88 -10.71
C GLY A 57 8.87 1.84 -10.31
N GLY A 58 8.81 2.38 -9.08
CA GLY A 58 9.85 3.22 -8.50
C GLY A 58 11.09 2.43 -8.05
N PRO A 59 12.10 3.12 -7.50
CA PRO A 59 13.42 2.52 -7.22
C PRO A 59 13.45 1.62 -5.98
N ALA A 60 12.40 1.61 -5.18
CA ALA A 60 12.30 0.77 -3.99
C ALA A 60 11.96 -0.67 -4.36
N SER A 61 12.38 -1.63 -3.54
CA SER A 61 12.03 -3.03 -3.69
C SER A 61 11.72 -3.67 -2.34
N TYR A 62 10.76 -4.59 -2.36
CA TYR A 62 10.46 -5.52 -1.28
C TYR A 62 10.45 -6.92 -1.87
N THR A 63 11.12 -7.85 -1.20
CA THR A 63 11.04 -9.26 -1.59
C THR A 63 9.79 -9.90 -1.00
N ASP A 64 9.26 -10.90 -1.69
CA ASP A 64 8.11 -11.67 -1.18
C ASP A 64 8.42 -12.32 0.18
N ASP A 65 9.66 -12.74 0.41
CA ASP A 65 10.12 -13.29 1.68
C ASP A 65 10.11 -12.26 2.82
N GLN A 66 10.48 -11.00 2.55
CA GLN A 66 10.37 -9.91 3.52
C GLN A 66 8.90 -9.65 3.87
N ILE A 67 8.03 -9.58 2.86
CA ILE A 67 6.59 -9.37 3.06
C ILE A 67 6.01 -10.49 3.92
N ARG A 68 6.26 -11.76 3.56
CA ARG A 68 5.79 -12.92 4.35
C ARG A 68 6.26 -12.85 5.79
N LYS A 69 7.55 -12.64 6.03
CA LYS A 69 8.13 -12.60 7.39
C LYS A 69 7.55 -11.48 8.24
N MET A 70 7.32 -10.31 7.65
CA MET A 70 6.73 -9.18 8.36
C MET A 70 5.28 -9.41 8.77
N HIS A 71 4.52 -10.20 8.01
CA HIS A 71 3.09 -10.42 8.28
C HIS A 71 2.78 -11.79 8.91
N ALA A 72 3.74 -12.71 8.98
CA ALA A 72 3.55 -14.09 9.45
C ALA A 72 3.05 -14.27 10.90
N HIS A 73 3.03 -13.20 11.69
CA HIS A 73 2.54 -13.21 13.07
C HIS A 73 1.17 -12.54 13.23
N LEU A 74 0.54 -12.12 12.12
CA LEU A 74 -0.73 -11.42 12.09
C LEU A 74 -1.80 -12.32 11.47
N GLU A 75 -2.98 -12.37 12.09
CA GLU A 75 -4.14 -13.10 11.58
C GLU A 75 -4.88 -12.25 10.53
N ILE A 76 -4.26 -12.08 9.36
CA ILE A 76 -4.82 -11.31 8.25
C ILE A 76 -5.65 -12.26 7.38
N HIS A 77 -6.97 -12.05 7.34
CA HIS A 77 -7.86 -12.79 6.47
C HIS A 77 -8.15 -12.03 5.17
N GLN A 78 -8.74 -12.73 4.20
CA GLN A 78 -9.16 -12.18 2.90
C GLN A 78 -9.95 -10.86 3.05
N ARG A 79 -10.87 -10.78 4.01
CA ARG A 79 -11.68 -9.58 4.28
C ARG A 79 -10.85 -8.35 4.65
N HIS A 80 -9.77 -8.53 5.42
CA HIS A 80 -8.91 -7.42 5.85
C HIS A 80 -8.13 -6.87 4.64
N PHE A 81 -7.65 -7.78 3.78
CA PHE A 81 -6.97 -7.40 2.55
C PHE A 81 -7.90 -6.68 1.57
N ASP A 82 -9.13 -7.17 1.40
CA ASP A 82 -10.15 -6.54 0.56
C ASP A 82 -10.47 -5.12 1.04
N LYS A 83 -10.58 -4.93 2.36
CA LYS A 83 -10.79 -3.62 2.97
C LYS A 83 -9.63 -2.67 2.65
N LEU A 84 -8.40 -3.12 2.88
CA LEU A 84 -7.19 -2.33 2.60
C LEU A 84 -7.10 -1.96 1.11
N GLN A 85 -7.36 -2.91 0.21
CA GLN A 85 -7.36 -2.66 -1.24
C GLN A 85 -8.44 -1.64 -1.64
N SER A 86 -9.63 -1.70 -1.04
CA SER A 86 -10.70 -0.73 -1.27
C SER A 86 -10.29 0.67 -0.81
N LEU A 87 -9.67 0.78 0.37
CA LEU A 87 -9.16 2.06 0.88
C LEU A 87 -8.04 2.61 -0.01
N LEU A 88 -7.08 1.76 -0.43
CA LEU A 88 -6.04 2.13 -1.38
C LEU A 88 -6.63 2.66 -2.69
N ARG A 89 -7.65 2.00 -3.25
CA ARG A 89 -8.34 2.48 -4.45
C ARG A 89 -8.94 3.87 -4.25
N ALA A 90 -9.65 4.08 -3.14
CA ALA A 90 -10.27 5.37 -2.82
C ALA A 90 -9.20 6.47 -2.66
N THR A 91 -8.14 6.20 -1.91
CA THR A 91 -7.03 7.14 -1.72
C THR A 91 -6.34 7.48 -3.06
N LEU A 92 -6.07 6.50 -3.92
CA LEU A 92 -5.49 6.78 -5.24
C LEU A 92 -6.40 7.68 -6.09
N ALA A 93 -7.72 7.46 -6.04
CA ALA A 93 -8.69 8.29 -6.75
C ALA A 93 -8.72 9.73 -6.23
N ASP A 94 -8.70 9.93 -4.91
CA ASP A 94 -8.70 11.26 -4.28
C ASP A 94 -7.41 12.05 -4.58
N HIS A 95 -6.30 11.36 -4.84
CA HIS A 95 -5.03 11.97 -5.27
C HIS A 95 -4.91 12.12 -6.79
N GLY A 96 -5.98 11.88 -7.55
CA GLY A 96 -6.04 12.12 -9.00
C GLY A 96 -5.27 11.11 -9.85
N VAL A 97 -5.01 9.90 -9.33
CA VAL A 97 -4.46 8.80 -10.12
C VAL A 97 -5.52 8.35 -11.14
N ALA A 98 -5.14 8.18 -12.40
CA ALA A 98 -6.11 7.87 -13.44
C ALA A 98 -6.59 6.41 -13.30
N PRO A 99 -7.84 6.09 -13.71
CA PRO A 99 -8.41 4.75 -13.49
C PRO A 99 -7.54 3.59 -14.03
N GLU A 100 -6.89 3.78 -15.17
CA GLU A 100 -6.00 2.79 -15.78
C GLU A 100 -4.75 2.53 -14.91
N ASP A 101 -4.16 3.59 -14.35
CA ASP A 101 -3.00 3.48 -13.47
C ASP A 101 -3.38 2.91 -12.10
N GLN A 102 -4.57 3.28 -11.59
CA GLN A 102 -5.11 2.65 -10.37
C GLN A 102 -5.24 1.15 -10.56
N ALA A 103 -5.78 0.69 -11.69
CA ALA A 103 -5.92 -0.73 -11.99
C ALA A 103 -4.56 -1.45 -12.01
N ALA A 104 -3.54 -0.83 -12.60
CA ALA A 104 -2.18 -1.37 -12.61
C ALA A 104 -1.58 -1.48 -11.19
N ILE A 105 -1.71 -0.43 -10.37
CA ILE A 105 -1.22 -0.43 -8.98
C ILE A 105 -1.96 -1.47 -8.13
N LEU A 106 -3.28 -1.56 -8.26
CA LEU A 106 -4.11 -2.49 -7.50
C LEU A 106 -3.88 -3.94 -7.93
N ALA A 107 -3.60 -4.20 -9.21
CA ALA A 107 -3.20 -5.53 -9.67
C ALA A 107 -1.82 -5.92 -9.11
N ALA A 108 -0.87 -4.99 -9.07
CA ALA A 108 0.42 -5.22 -8.43
C ALA A 108 0.25 -5.47 -6.92
N PHE A 109 -0.63 -4.73 -6.25
CA PHE A 109 -0.96 -4.95 -4.84
C PHE A 109 -1.59 -6.33 -4.62
N GLU A 110 -2.61 -6.69 -5.42
CA GLU A 110 -3.33 -7.97 -5.36
C GLU A 110 -2.39 -9.18 -5.46
N ALA A 111 -1.34 -9.10 -6.27
CA ALA A 111 -0.35 -10.17 -6.40
C ALA A 111 0.41 -10.49 -5.09
N ARG A 112 0.25 -9.69 -4.04
CA ARG A 112 0.84 -9.92 -2.71
C ARG A 112 -0.13 -10.56 -1.72
N ARG A 113 -1.40 -10.77 -2.09
CA ARG A 113 -2.44 -11.32 -1.22
C ARG A 113 -1.99 -12.62 -0.54
N ASP A 114 -1.57 -13.60 -1.33
CA ASP A 114 -1.13 -14.92 -0.84
C ASP A 114 0.16 -14.88 0.00
N LEU A 115 0.82 -13.72 0.09
CA LEU A 115 1.99 -13.52 0.94
C LEU A 115 1.62 -13.05 2.35
N VAL A 116 0.43 -12.49 2.52
CA VAL A 116 0.03 -11.82 3.76
C VAL A 116 -1.25 -12.39 4.36
N THR A 117 -2.11 -13.02 3.57
CA THR A 117 -3.37 -13.60 4.06
C THR A 117 -3.22 -15.06 4.41
N GLU A 118 -3.91 -15.50 5.46
CA GLU A 118 -4.17 -16.92 5.77
C GLU A 118 -5.30 -17.53 4.93
#